data_AF-B8BSH9-F1
#
_entry.id   AF-B8BSH9-F1
#
_cell.length_a   1.000
_cell.length_b   1.000
_cell.length_c   1.000
_cell.angle_alpha   90.00
_cell.angle_beta   90.00
_cell.angle_gamma   90.00
#
_symmetry.space_group_name_H-M   'P 1'
#
loop_
_entity.id
_entity.type
_entity.pdbx_description
1 polymer ?
#
loop_
_entity_poly.entity_id
_entity_poly.type
_entity_poly.pdbx_seq_one_letter_code
_entity_poly.pdbx_strand_id
1 'polypeptide(L)'
;FMGIIEIAARMNSQYSNRTQVQTIAQDVLVSLFPTFILDRYPSWFAKPFPEFSAKMCAWATCVGGTWLMGESSVNNIPNMEIGGENMGVLVQRCRFLEESQCASICVNSCKIPTQNFFRDNMGLALTMTPDYETGECQFAFGKLPTEEEETLAKDTPCLMRCPSSG
;
A
#
# COMPACT_ATOMS: atom_id res chain seq x y z
N PHE A 1 0.48 -10.21 -14.14
CA PHE A 1 1.24 -9.30 -13.26
C PHE A 1 1.97 -8.22 -14.07
N MET A 2 2.81 -8.56 -15.05
CA MET A 2 3.51 -7.59 -15.94
C MET A 2 2.60 -6.47 -16.47
N GLY A 3 1.40 -6.81 -16.93
CA GLY A 3 0.44 -5.82 -17.43
C GLY A 3 0.00 -4.77 -16.42
N ILE A 4 -0.12 -5.09 -15.12
CA ILE A 4 -0.49 -4.09 -14.09
C ILE A 4 0.63 -3.07 -13.91
N ILE A 5 1.88 -3.54 -13.94
CA ILE A 5 3.07 -2.69 -13.78
C ILE A 5 3.25 -1.80 -15.01
N GLU A 6 3.05 -2.35 -16.20
CA GLU A 6 3.07 -1.59 -17.45
C GLU A 6 1.96 -0.53 -17.49
N ILE A 7 0.74 -0.86 -17.05
CA ILE A 7 -0.36 0.11 -16.95
C ILE A 7 -0.02 1.20 -15.94
N ALA A 8 0.54 0.85 -14.77
CA ALA A 8 0.96 1.83 -13.77
C ALA A 8 2.06 2.76 -14.31
N ALA A 9 3.03 2.22 -15.05
CA ALA A 9 4.09 3.01 -15.69
C ALA A 9 3.52 3.95 -16.77
N ARG A 10 2.64 3.45 -17.65
CA ARG A 10 1.96 4.27 -18.67
C ARG A 10 1.08 5.34 -18.06
N MET A 11 0.37 5.03 -16.98
CA MET A 11 -0.44 6.01 -16.25
C MET A 11 0.44 7.13 -15.67
N ASN A 12 1.59 6.80 -15.09
CA ASN A 12 2.52 7.79 -14.55
C ASN A 12 3.25 8.63 -15.60
N SER A 13 3.39 8.13 -16.84
CA SER A 13 3.93 8.94 -17.95
C SER A 13 2.86 9.79 -18.64
N GLN A 14 1.61 9.31 -18.68
CA GLN A 14 0.50 10.01 -19.31
C GLN A 14 -0.03 11.17 -18.47
N TYR A 15 -0.07 11.03 -17.14
CA TYR A 15 -0.60 12.05 -16.23
C TYR A 15 0.54 12.70 -15.44
N SER A 16 0.69 14.02 -15.58
CA SER A 16 1.63 14.82 -14.78
C SER A 16 1.12 15.08 -13.36
N ASN A 17 -0.20 15.07 -13.16
CA ASN A 17 -0.82 15.26 -11.85
C ASN A 17 -0.78 13.97 -11.02
N ARG A 18 0.06 13.96 -9.98
CA ARG A 18 0.23 12.81 -9.09
C ARG A 18 -1.02 12.47 -8.29
N THR A 19 -1.83 13.46 -7.91
CA THR A 19 -3.10 13.21 -7.22
C THR A 19 -4.08 12.46 -8.12
N GLN A 20 -4.11 12.78 -9.42
CA GLN A 20 -4.97 12.06 -10.36
C GLN A 20 -4.55 10.59 -10.52
N VAL A 21 -3.25 10.33 -10.62
CA VAL A 21 -2.69 8.97 -10.64
C VAL A 21 -3.08 8.20 -9.37
N GLN A 22 -2.98 8.86 -8.21
CA GLN A 22 -3.31 8.24 -6.93
C GLN A 22 -4.79 7.88 -6.82
N THR A 23 -5.69 8.78 -7.25
CA THR A 23 -7.14 8.53 -7.27
C THR A 23 -7.50 7.38 -8.20
N ILE A 24 -6.95 7.34 -9.42
CA ILE A 24 -7.21 6.23 -10.35
C ILE A 24 -6.73 4.90 -9.76
N ALA A 25 -5.54 4.88 -9.17
CA ALA A 25 -5.02 3.67 -8.52
C ALA A 25 -5.89 3.23 -7.33
N GLN A 26 -6.42 4.18 -6.55
CA GLN A 26 -7.36 3.88 -5.45
C GLN A 26 -8.68 3.34 -5.98
N ASP A 27 -9.23 3.91 -7.05
CA ASP A 27 -10.47 3.42 -7.68
C ASP A 27 -10.32 2.00 -8.22
N VAL A 28 -9.14 1.65 -8.76
CA VAL A 28 -8.82 0.27 -9.13
C VAL A 28 -8.90 -0.64 -7.91
N LEU A 29 -8.31 -0.26 -6.77
CA LEU A 29 -8.42 -1.04 -5.54
C LEU A 29 -9.88 -1.20 -5.09
N VAL A 30 -10.67 -0.12 -5.10
CA VAL A 30 -12.11 -0.15 -4.80
C VAL A 30 -12.85 -1.12 -5.70
N SER A 31 -12.55 -1.13 -7.00
CA SER A 31 -13.21 -2.00 -7.99
C SER A 31 -12.93 -3.51 -7.79
N LEU A 32 -11.86 -3.86 -7.07
CA LEU A 32 -11.53 -5.26 -6.76
C LEU A 32 -12.42 -5.85 -5.65
N PHE A 33 -13.09 -5.00 -4.87
CA PHE A 33 -13.94 -5.42 -3.77
C PHE A 33 -15.42 -5.21 -4.08
N PRO A 34 -16.30 -6.15 -3.71
CA PRO A 34 -17.74 -5.93 -3.78
C PRO A 34 -18.18 -4.73 -2.92
N THR A 35 -19.02 -3.86 -3.47
CA THR A 35 -19.50 -2.62 -2.79
C THR A 35 -20.12 -2.88 -1.43
N PHE A 36 -20.90 -3.96 -1.27
CA PHE A 36 -21.51 -4.31 0.00
C PHE A 36 -20.49 -4.59 1.12
N ILE A 37 -19.26 -5.01 0.77
CA ILE A 37 -18.18 -5.21 1.75
C ILE A 37 -17.65 -3.86 2.17
N LEU A 38 -17.31 -2.99 1.21
CA LEU A 38 -16.77 -1.65 1.50
C LEU A 38 -17.74 -0.80 2.34
N ASP A 39 -19.04 -0.89 2.09
CA ASP A 39 -20.04 -0.12 2.84
C ASP A 39 -20.20 -0.62 4.29
N ARG A 40 -20.09 -1.93 4.52
CA ARG A 40 -20.40 -2.55 5.82
C ARG A 40 -19.18 -2.77 6.69
N TYR A 41 -18.03 -3.06 6.08
CA TYR A 41 -16.80 -3.44 6.77
C TYR A 41 -16.35 -2.40 7.82
N PRO A 42 -16.34 -1.09 7.54
CA PRO A 42 -15.91 -0.09 8.52
C PRO A 42 -16.76 -0.10 9.79
N SER A 43 -18.08 -0.26 9.64
CA SER A 43 -19.03 -0.18 10.74
C SER A 43 -19.15 -1.48 11.53
N TRP A 44 -18.94 -2.63 10.89
CA TRP A 44 -19.12 -3.95 11.51
C TRP A 44 -17.82 -4.54 12.07
N PHE A 45 -16.67 -4.17 11.52
CA PHE A 45 -15.38 -4.75 11.91
C PHE A 45 -14.37 -3.69 12.32
N ALA A 46 -14.04 -2.72 11.46
CA ALA A 46 -12.92 -1.81 11.70
C ALA A 46 -13.10 -0.93 12.95
N LYS A 47 -14.28 -0.33 13.12
CA LYS A 47 -14.60 0.51 14.29
C LYS A 47 -14.82 -0.28 15.59
N PRO A 48 -15.64 -1.35 15.62
CA PRO A 48 -15.90 -2.07 16.87
C PRO A 48 -14.73 -2.97 17.31
N PHE A 49 -13.92 -3.46 16.37
CA PHE A 49 -12.84 -4.41 16.64
C PHE A 49 -11.56 -4.02 15.87
N PRO A 50 -10.93 -2.88 16.19
CA PRO A 50 -9.82 -2.33 15.40
C PRO A 50 -8.60 -3.28 15.34
N GLU A 51 -8.23 -3.89 16.47
CA GLU A 51 -7.11 -4.85 16.53
C GLU A 51 -7.40 -6.12 15.70
N PHE A 52 -8.59 -6.68 15.83
CA PHE A 52 -9.01 -7.84 15.04
C PHE A 52 -9.05 -7.53 13.54
N SER A 53 -9.62 -6.38 13.17
CA SER A 53 -9.65 -5.90 11.80
C SER A 53 -8.23 -5.76 11.22
N ALA A 54 -7.30 -5.18 11.98
CA ALA A 54 -5.91 -5.05 11.56
C ALA A 54 -5.21 -6.40 11.37
N LYS A 55 -5.36 -7.33 12.32
CA LYS A 55 -4.83 -8.71 12.23
C LYS A 55 -5.40 -9.45 11.01
N MET A 56 -6.70 -9.31 10.77
CA MET A 56 -7.38 -9.93 9.63
C MET A 56 -6.91 -9.34 8.30
N CYS A 57 -6.80 -8.01 8.20
CA CYS A 57 -6.25 -7.35 7.01
C CYS A 57 -4.78 -7.71 6.76
N ALA A 58 -3.96 -7.82 7.81
CA ALA A 58 -2.57 -8.27 7.69
C ALA A 58 -2.50 -9.71 7.14
N TRP A 59 -3.27 -10.63 7.71
CA TRP A 59 -3.35 -12.00 7.22
C TRP A 59 -3.85 -12.06 5.77
N ALA A 60 -4.95 -11.38 5.45
CA ALA A 60 -5.52 -11.35 4.11
C ALA A 60 -4.55 -10.74 3.08
N THR A 61 -3.82 -9.69 3.47
CA THR A 61 -2.78 -9.07 2.63
C THR A 61 -1.59 -10.00 2.45
N CYS A 62 -1.17 -10.75 3.48
CA CYS A 62 -0.11 -11.74 3.33
C CYS A 62 -0.53 -12.84 2.34
N VAL A 63 -1.73 -13.41 2.51
CA VAL A 63 -2.23 -14.51 1.67
C VAL A 63 -2.50 -14.06 0.23
N GLY A 64 -3.26 -12.98 0.04
CA GLY A 64 -3.63 -12.47 -1.28
C GLY A 64 -2.50 -11.70 -1.96
N GLY A 65 -1.71 -10.97 -1.18
CA GLY A 65 -0.59 -10.16 -1.65
C GLY A 65 0.59 -10.98 -2.14
N THR A 66 0.77 -12.24 -1.70
CA THR A 66 1.89 -13.08 -2.14
C THR A 66 1.93 -13.25 -3.67
N TRP A 67 0.77 -13.35 -4.31
CA TRP A 67 0.69 -13.45 -5.76
C TRP A 67 1.19 -12.17 -6.48
N LEU A 68 0.92 -11.00 -5.91
CA LEU A 68 1.21 -9.69 -6.51
C LEU A 68 2.60 -9.15 -6.12
N MET A 69 2.90 -9.17 -4.82
CA MET A 69 4.04 -8.49 -4.20
C MET A 69 5.23 -9.43 -3.98
N GLY A 70 5.03 -10.74 -3.91
CA GLY A 70 6.10 -11.71 -3.63
C GLY A 70 6.03 -12.27 -2.22
N GLU A 71 7.12 -12.92 -1.77
CA GLU A 71 7.18 -13.56 -0.46
C GLU A 71 6.88 -12.55 0.66
N SER A 72 5.84 -12.86 1.44
CA SER A 72 5.28 -12.00 2.47
C SER A 72 5.14 -12.79 3.76
N SER A 73 5.43 -12.16 4.90
CA SER A 73 5.24 -12.76 6.22
C SER A 73 4.52 -11.79 7.14
N VAL A 74 3.62 -12.33 7.98
CA VAL A 74 2.98 -11.55 9.04
C VAL A 74 4.00 -11.34 10.16
N ASN A 75 4.10 -10.10 10.65
CA ASN A 75 5.01 -9.73 11.73
C ASN A 75 4.35 -8.79 12.75
N ASN A 76 5.07 -8.55 13.85
CA ASN A 76 4.65 -7.63 14.90
C ASN A 76 5.15 -6.22 14.60
N ILE A 77 4.32 -5.22 14.80
CA ILE A 77 4.68 -3.81 14.68
C ILE A 77 4.81 -3.21 16.10
N PRO A 78 6.00 -2.79 16.52
CA PRO A 78 6.17 -2.09 17.79
C PRO A 78 5.52 -0.70 17.74
N ASN A 79 5.17 -0.15 18.90
CA ASN A 79 4.65 1.21 19.06
C ASN A 79 3.31 1.49 18.37
N MET A 80 2.35 0.56 18.47
CA MET A 80 0.96 0.78 18.03
C MET A 80 0.03 0.97 19.24
N GLU A 81 -0.93 1.89 19.13
CA GLU A 81 -1.88 2.21 20.19
C GLU A 81 -2.87 1.07 20.48
N ILE A 82 -3.25 0.32 19.46
CA ILE A 82 -4.32 -0.68 19.50
C ILE A 82 -3.82 -2.13 19.66
N GLY A 83 -2.56 -2.30 20.09
CA GLY A 83 -1.86 -3.58 20.05
C GLY A 83 -1.03 -3.71 18.76
N GLY A 84 0.08 -4.46 18.82
CA GLY A 84 1.07 -4.54 17.73
C GLY A 84 1.30 -5.94 17.19
N GLU A 85 0.63 -6.94 17.74
CA GLU A 85 0.90 -8.34 17.45
C GLU A 85 0.20 -8.78 16.15
N ASN A 86 0.92 -9.39 15.21
CA ASN A 86 0.39 -9.92 13.95
C ASN A 86 -0.38 -8.91 13.09
N MET A 87 -0.06 -7.62 13.21
CA MET A 87 -0.70 -6.52 12.45
C MET A 87 0.23 -5.92 11.40
N GLY A 88 1.43 -6.48 11.25
CA GLY A 88 2.38 -6.13 10.21
C GLY A 88 2.37 -7.17 9.09
N VAL A 89 2.70 -6.72 7.89
CA VAL A 89 3.13 -7.61 6.80
C VAL A 89 4.45 -7.10 6.25
N LEU A 90 5.48 -7.93 6.31
CA LEU A 90 6.76 -7.66 5.68
C LEU A 90 6.82 -8.41 4.34
N VAL A 91 6.87 -7.65 3.26
CA VAL A 91 7.19 -8.18 1.93
C VAL A 91 8.72 -8.19 1.80
N GLN A 92 9.31 -9.38 1.72
CA GLN A 92 10.78 -9.54 1.69
C GLN A 92 11.40 -8.97 0.40
N ARG A 93 10.66 -9.05 -0.70
CA ARG A 93 11.13 -8.59 -2.00
C ARG A 93 9.94 -8.17 -2.86
N CYS A 94 9.63 -6.88 -2.83
CA CYS A 94 8.43 -6.34 -3.46
C CYS A 94 8.55 -6.30 -4.98
N ARG A 95 7.92 -7.28 -5.65
CA ARG A 95 7.94 -7.40 -7.12
C ARG A 95 7.47 -6.12 -7.82
N PHE A 96 6.52 -5.38 -7.25
CA PHE A 96 6.08 -4.11 -7.84
C PHE A 96 7.20 -3.06 -7.86
N LEU A 97 7.93 -2.94 -6.75
CA LEU A 97 9.06 -2.01 -6.65
C LEU A 97 10.22 -2.46 -7.55
N GLU A 98 10.51 -3.76 -7.56
CA GLU A 98 11.58 -4.33 -8.38
C GLU A 98 11.35 -4.20 -9.88
N GLU A 99 10.14 -4.39 -10.37
CA GLU A 99 9.87 -4.31 -11.80
C GLU A 99 9.67 -2.86 -12.26
N SER A 100 9.08 -2.00 -11.41
CA SER A 100 8.87 -0.60 -11.76
C SER A 100 10.18 0.21 -11.76
N GLN A 101 11.17 -0.21 -10.98
CA GLN A 101 12.48 0.47 -10.83
C GLN A 101 12.32 1.99 -10.66
N CYS A 102 11.27 2.44 -9.96
CA CYS A 102 11.00 3.85 -9.75
C CYS A 102 10.23 4.11 -8.47
N ALA A 103 10.86 4.83 -7.54
CA ALA A 103 10.25 5.29 -6.30
C ALA A 103 8.96 6.10 -6.55
N SER A 104 8.96 6.98 -7.55
CA SER A 104 7.77 7.78 -7.89
C SER A 104 6.57 6.91 -8.28
N ILE A 105 6.77 5.84 -9.05
CA ILE A 105 5.70 4.91 -9.42
C ILE A 105 5.22 4.12 -8.20
N CYS A 106 6.15 3.62 -7.37
CA CYS A 106 5.85 2.94 -6.11
C CYS A 106 4.97 3.81 -5.19
N VAL A 107 5.37 5.07 -4.98
CA VAL A 107 4.69 5.99 -4.08
C VAL A 107 3.29 6.34 -4.59
N ASN A 108 3.19 6.73 -5.87
CA ASN A 108 1.96 7.28 -6.42
C ASN A 108 0.95 6.24 -6.91
N SER A 109 1.38 4.99 -7.14
CA SER A 109 0.51 3.93 -7.68
C SER A 109 0.26 2.80 -6.69
N CYS A 110 1.12 2.64 -5.68
CA CYS A 110 1.01 1.57 -4.68
C CYS A 110 0.83 2.15 -3.28
N LYS A 111 1.83 2.86 -2.73
CA LYS A 111 1.83 3.32 -1.32
C LYS A 111 0.64 4.24 -1.00
N ILE A 112 0.61 5.45 -1.58
CA ILE A 112 -0.42 6.44 -1.22
C ILE A 112 -1.84 5.92 -1.55
N PRO A 113 -2.11 5.33 -2.72
CA PRO A 113 -3.44 4.81 -3.03
C PRO A 113 -3.91 3.72 -2.08
N THR A 114 -3.02 2.81 -1.68
CA THR A 114 -3.37 1.71 -0.76
C THR A 114 -3.63 2.26 0.65
N GLN A 115 -2.81 3.19 1.14
CA GLN A 115 -3.07 3.87 2.42
C GLN A 115 -4.42 4.59 2.41
N ASN A 116 -4.73 5.31 1.33
CA ASN A 116 -6.01 6.00 1.16
C ASN A 116 -7.18 5.01 1.09
N PHE A 117 -7.05 3.91 0.35
CA PHE A 117 -8.07 2.87 0.28
C PHE A 117 -8.41 2.32 1.66
N PHE A 118 -7.39 1.95 2.46
CA PHE A 118 -7.64 1.42 3.78
C PHE A 118 -8.29 2.45 4.71
N ARG A 119 -7.82 3.70 4.69
CA ARG A 119 -8.37 4.79 5.51
C ARG A 119 -9.81 5.15 5.12
N ASP A 120 -10.04 5.42 3.84
CA ASP A 120 -11.26 6.06 3.35
C ASP A 120 -12.36 5.03 3.03
N ASN A 121 -11.98 3.82 2.59
CA ASN A 121 -12.93 2.78 2.18
C ASN A 121 -13.06 1.64 3.20
N MET A 122 -11.96 1.21 3.82
CA MET A 122 -11.99 0.12 4.83
C MET A 122 -12.13 0.62 6.27
N GLY A 123 -11.97 1.93 6.51
CA GLY A 123 -12.04 2.53 7.84
C GLY A 123 -10.93 2.06 8.79
N LEU A 124 -9.79 1.62 8.24
CA LEU A 124 -8.65 1.09 8.97
C LEU A 124 -7.40 1.88 8.58
N ALA A 125 -6.64 2.37 9.54
CA ALA A 125 -5.38 3.04 9.24
C ALA A 125 -4.36 2.05 8.66
N LEU A 126 -3.50 2.51 7.76
CA LEU A 126 -2.38 1.74 7.25
C LEU A 126 -1.20 2.68 6.98
N THR A 127 -0.03 2.30 7.45
CA THR A 127 1.24 2.89 7.04
C THR A 127 2.03 1.89 6.21
N MET A 128 2.53 2.32 5.06
CA MET A 128 3.43 1.53 4.21
C MET A 128 4.81 2.17 4.14
N THR A 129 5.85 1.38 4.40
CA THR A 129 7.25 1.81 4.42
C THR A 129 8.06 0.94 3.48
N PRO A 130 8.19 1.32 2.19
CA PRO A 130 9.09 0.66 1.26
C PRO A 130 10.55 1.00 1.58
N ASP A 131 11.43 0.01 1.42
CA ASP A 131 12.88 0.16 1.41
C ASP A 131 13.37 0.06 -0.05
N TYR A 132 13.95 1.15 -0.55
CA TYR A 132 14.38 1.27 -1.93
C TYR A 132 15.78 0.69 -2.19
N GLU A 133 16.53 0.36 -1.14
CA GLU A 133 17.85 -0.28 -1.23
C GLU A 133 17.72 -1.80 -1.23
N THR A 134 16.92 -2.35 -0.31
CA THR A 134 16.72 -3.80 -0.17
C THR A 134 15.58 -4.33 -1.03
N GLY A 135 14.60 -3.47 -1.37
CA GLY A 135 13.37 -3.87 -2.08
C GLY A 135 12.28 -4.40 -1.15
N GLU A 136 12.49 -4.35 0.17
CA GLU A 136 11.49 -4.74 1.17
C GLU A 136 10.33 -3.73 1.22
N CYS A 137 9.16 -4.17 1.70
CA CYS A 137 8.06 -3.26 1.98
C CYS A 137 7.30 -3.68 3.24
N GLN A 138 7.33 -2.82 4.26
CA GLN A 138 6.63 -3.05 5.51
C GLN A 138 5.26 -2.38 5.49
N PHE A 139 4.23 -3.17 5.79
CA PHE A 139 2.86 -2.71 6.03
C PHE A 139 2.60 -2.72 7.53
N ALA A 140 1.98 -1.68 8.07
CA ALA A 140 1.56 -1.59 9.46
C ALA A 140 0.07 -1.24 9.52
N PHE A 141 -0.78 -2.25 9.70
CA PHE A 141 -2.23 -2.08 9.80
C PHE A 141 -2.60 -1.53 11.18
N GLY A 142 -3.49 -0.55 11.22
CA GLY A 142 -3.85 0.17 12.43
C GLY A 142 -2.93 1.34 12.78
N LYS A 143 -1.86 1.57 12.01
CA LYS A 143 -0.97 2.74 12.17
C LYS A 143 -1.37 3.83 11.17
N LEU A 144 -1.50 5.06 11.65
CA LEU A 144 -1.67 6.23 10.78
C LEU A 144 -0.29 6.69 10.27
N PRO A 145 -0.14 6.98 8.97
CA PRO A 145 1.08 7.57 8.45
C PRO A 145 1.25 8.99 8.99
N THR A 146 2.48 9.37 9.35
CA THR A 146 2.78 10.75 9.75
C THR A 146 2.95 11.64 8.52
N GLU A 147 2.72 12.94 8.67
CA GLU A 147 2.93 13.91 7.57
C GLU A 147 4.38 13.89 7.06
N GLU A 148 5.34 13.64 7.96
CA GLU A 148 6.75 13.50 7.61
C GLU A 148 7.00 12.24 6.76
N GLU A 149 6.44 11.09 7.14
CA GLU A 149 6.53 9.83 6.37
C GLU A 149 5.92 9.98 4.96
N GLU A 150 4.86 10.77 4.81
CA GLU A 150 4.25 11.05 3.51
C GLU A 150 5.05 12.06 2.68
N THR A 151 5.63 13.07 3.33
CA THR A 151 6.47 14.08 2.65
C THR A 151 7.76 13.45 2.15
N LEU A 152 8.45 12.66 2.99
CA LEU A 152 9.64 11.91 2.60
C LEU A 152 9.36 10.94 1.43
N ALA A 153 8.17 10.31 1.41
CA ALA A 153 7.78 9.46 0.30
C ALA A 153 7.63 10.25 -1.01
N LYS A 154 7.09 11.48 -0.97
CA LYS A 154 6.94 12.34 -2.16
C LYS A 154 8.28 12.87 -2.65
N ASP A 155 9.20 13.15 -1.74
CA ASP A 155 10.52 13.70 -2.04
C ASP A 155 11.57 12.63 -2.37
N THR A 156 11.20 11.35 -2.28
CA THR A 156 12.13 10.25 -2.57
C THR A 156 12.63 10.34 -4.02
N PRO A 157 13.95 10.43 -4.25
CA PRO A 157 14.50 10.49 -5.60
C PRO A 157 14.19 9.20 -6.38
N CYS A 158 14.08 9.34 -7.70
CA CYS A 158 13.87 8.18 -8.56
C CYS A 158 15.07 7.24 -8.53
N LEU A 159 14.81 5.94 -8.63
CA LEU A 159 15.85 4.93 -8.79
C LEU A 159 16.55 5.09 -10.16
N MET A 160 17.77 4.56 -10.27
CA MET A 160 18.67 4.69 -11.44
C MET A 160 18.04 4.34 -12.79
N ARG A 161 16.96 3.55 -12.84
CA ARG A 161 16.28 3.12 -14.07
C ARG A 161 14.82 3.57 -14.14
N CYS A 162 14.50 4.74 -13.57
CA CYS A 162 13.12 5.20 -13.59
C CYS A 162 12.67 5.61 -15.01
N PRO A 163 11.53 5.09 -15.52
CA PRO A 163 11.00 5.47 -16.84
C PRO A 163 10.61 6.96 -16.95
N SER A 164 10.38 7.64 -15.82
CA SER A 164 10.01 9.06 -15.77
C SER A 164 11.19 10.00 -15.48
N SER A 165 12.43 9.51 -15.47
CA SER A 165 13.63 10.36 -15.36
C SER A 165 14.21 10.79 -16.71
N GLY A 166 13.53 10.47 -17.81
CA GLY A 166 13.86 10.88 -19.18
C GLY A 166 12.92 11.95 -19.70
#